data_AF-X1L794-F1
#
_entry.id   AF-X1L794-F1
#
_cell.length_a   1.000
_cell.length_b   1.000
_cell.length_c   1.000
_cell.angle_alpha   90.00
_cell.angle_beta   90.00
_cell.angle_gamma   90.00
#
_symmetry.space_group_name_H-M   'P 1'
#
loop_
_entity.id
_entity.type
_entity.pdbx_description
1 polymer ?
#
loop_
_entity_poly.entity_id
_entity_poly.type
_entity_poly.pdbx_seq_one_letter_code
_entity_poly.pdbx_strand_id
1 'polypeptide(L)'
;SAPNVAYRITKSDNSVIEVKRPSDFPPQEKMLKIEEPYVEATIITPKDYIGDVMKLANHKRGNFKDMQYISPERVEIKYAMPLSEIIVDFFNLLKSITSGFASLDYEFLKYRPSDMIKLDILIAGGKVDELSTIIHKEKAYQMGREITQRLRKLIPRQNFEVSIQAAIGKRVVAKERIAPYRKDVTAGLYGGDITRKRKVLEKQKSGKKKMKL
;
A
#
# COMPACT_ATOMS: atom_id res chain seq x y z
N SER A 1 -14.10 6.51 -1.45
CA SER A 1 -12.98 7.17 -0.74
C SER A 1 -12.53 6.25 0.39
N ALA A 2 -11.25 5.91 0.46
CA ALA A 2 -10.74 5.08 1.55
C ALA A 2 -11.01 5.80 2.89
N PRO A 3 -11.60 5.15 3.90
CA PRO A 3 -11.85 5.79 5.19
C PRO A 3 -10.51 6.17 5.82
N ASN A 4 -10.35 7.44 6.20
CA ASN A 4 -9.08 7.95 6.70
C ASN A 4 -8.99 7.77 8.22
N VAL A 5 -7.87 7.20 8.65
CA VAL A 5 -7.51 7.08 10.06
C VAL A 5 -6.71 8.30 10.48
N ALA A 6 -7.00 8.84 11.66
CA ALA A 6 -6.23 9.90 12.27
C ALA A 6 -5.02 9.31 13.02
N TYR A 7 -3.82 9.62 12.57
CA TYR A 7 -2.57 9.29 13.26
C TYR A 7 -2.13 10.46 14.14
N ARG A 8 -1.55 10.18 15.30
CA ARG A 8 -0.91 11.22 16.13
C ARG A 8 0.59 11.15 15.94
N ILE A 9 1.20 12.28 15.60
CA ILE A 9 2.63 12.39 15.39
C ILE A 9 3.19 13.40 16.38
N THR A 10 4.10 12.94 17.22
CA THR A 10 4.90 13.81 18.09
C THR A 10 6.15 14.23 17.32
N LYS A 11 6.30 15.54 17.11
CA LYS A 11 7.45 16.14 16.43
C LYS A 11 8.64 16.32 17.38
N SER A 12 9.81 16.65 16.82
CA SER A 12 11.03 16.94 17.57
C SER A 12 10.90 18.09 18.58
N ASP A 13 9.94 19.00 18.37
CA ASP A 13 9.61 20.10 19.28
C ASP A 13 8.58 19.73 20.36
N ASN A 14 8.28 18.44 20.53
CA ASN A 14 7.22 17.88 21.39
C ASN A 14 5.79 18.32 21.03
N SER A 15 5.58 19.02 19.92
CA SER A 15 4.22 19.30 19.45
C SER A 15 3.58 18.02 18.89
N VAL A 16 2.30 17.81 19.22
CA VAL A 16 1.50 16.69 18.70
C VAL A 16 0.61 17.21 17.60
N ILE A 17 0.73 16.62 16.41
CA ILE A 17 -0.15 16.89 15.29
C ILE A 17 -1.00 15.66 14.96
N GLU A 18 -2.23 15.91 14.53
CA GLU A 18 -3.11 14.86 14.01
C GLU A 18 -3.02 14.84 12.48
N VAL A 19 -2.66 13.70 11.91
CA VAL A 19 -2.47 13.51 10.47
C VAL A 19 -3.49 12.51 9.96
N LYS A 20 -4.40 12.97 9.11
CA LYS A 20 -5.42 12.14 8.44
C LYS A 20 -5.05 11.80 7.01
N ARG A 21 -4.27 12.66 6.36
CA ARG A 21 -3.87 12.51 4.96
C ARG A 21 -2.38 12.23 4.86
N PRO A 22 -1.95 11.32 3.97
CA PRO A 22 -0.54 11.10 3.68
C PRO A 22 0.20 12.38 3.29
N SER A 23 -0.42 13.34 2.60
CA SER A 23 0.20 14.62 2.23
C SER A 23 0.60 15.47 3.42
N ASP A 24 -0.14 15.40 4.53
CA ASP A 24 0.12 16.15 5.76
C ASP A 24 1.18 15.45 6.66
N PHE A 25 1.65 14.27 6.24
CA PHE A 25 2.65 13.50 6.98
C PHE A 25 4.02 14.18 6.90
N PRO A 26 4.61 14.60 8.04
CA PRO A 26 5.86 15.35 8.06
C PRO A 26 7.06 14.48 7.66
N PRO A 27 8.18 15.10 7.25
CA PRO A 27 9.42 14.38 7.00
C PRO A 27 9.88 13.57 8.21
N GLN A 28 10.44 12.38 7.96
CA GLN A 28 10.84 11.43 9.00
C GLN A 28 11.83 12.00 10.02
N GLU A 29 12.70 12.91 9.58
CA GLU A 29 13.69 13.59 10.42
C GLU A 29 13.07 14.47 11.51
N LYS A 30 11.82 14.91 11.34
CA LYS A 30 11.12 15.79 12.29
C LYS A 30 10.20 15.03 13.25
N MET A 31 10.17 13.71 13.20
CA MET A 31 9.26 12.87 13.97
C MET A 31 9.99 12.12 15.09
N LEU A 32 9.45 12.18 16.31
CA LEU A 32 9.91 11.39 17.44
C LEU A 32 9.09 10.11 17.62
N LYS A 33 7.76 10.23 17.52
CA LYS A 33 6.83 9.13 17.80
C LYS A 33 5.63 9.24 16.87
N ILE A 34 5.20 8.09 16.36
CA ILE A 34 3.94 7.97 15.63
C ILE A 34 3.04 7.02 16.40
N GLU A 35 1.80 7.42 16.57
CA GLU A 35 0.78 6.62 17.24
C GLU A 35 -0.40 6.40 16.31
N GLU A 36 -0.84 5.15 16.21
CA GLU A 36 -2.04 4.77 15.48
C GLU A 36 -3.17 4.46 16.47
N PRO A 37 -4.43 4.71 16.08
CA PRO A 37 -5.57 4.37 16.91
C PRO A 37 -5.81 2.86 16.89
N TYR A 38 -5.81 2.27 18.07
CA TYR A 38 -6.24 0.90 18.30
C TYR A 38 -7.69 0.89 18.74
N VAL A 39 -8.41 -0.13 18.28
CA VAL A 39 -9.78 -0.42 18.67
C VAL A 39 -9.85 -1.80 19.31
N GLU A 40 -10.85 -1.98 20.16
CA GLU A 40 -11.30 -3.30 20.56
C GLU A 40 -12.33 -3.77 19.53
N ALA A 41 -11.97 -4.79 18.77
CA ALA A 41 -12.80 -5.43 17.77
C ALA A 41 -13.50 -6.64 18.40
N THR A 42 -14.83 -6.64 18.37
CA THR A 42 -15.68 -7.74 18.81
C THR A 42 -16.20 -8.47 17.59
N ILE A 43 -15.77 -9.71 17.41
CA ILE A 43 -16.15 -10.55 16.28
C ILE A 43 -17.04 -11.67 16.78
N ILE A 44 -18.25 -11.78 16.24
CA ILE A 44 -19.16 -12.90 16.53
C ILE A 44 -19.19 -13.80 15.30
N THR A 45 -18.89 -15.07 15.49
CA THR A 45 -18.81 -16.06 14.40
C THR A 45 -19.25 -17.45 14.86
N PRO A 46 -19.73 -18.32 13.96
CA PRO A 46 -19.90 -19.73 14.29
C PRO A 46 -18.58 -20.39 14.70
N LYS A 47 -18.66 -21.41 15.57
CA LYS A 47 -17.49 -22.10 16.15
C LYS A 47 -16.55 -22.71 15.10
N ASP A 48 -17.10 -23.12 13.97
CA ASP A 48 -16.36 -23.81 12.92
C ASP A 48 -15.35 -22.88 12.22
N TYR A 49 -15.59 -21.56 12.28
CA TYR A 49 -14.75 -20.55 11.64
C TYR A 49 -13.73 -19.88 12.57
N ILE A 50 -13.68 -20.25 13.86
CA ILE A 50 -12.79 -19.61 14.86
C ILE A 50 -11.34 -19.59 14.36
N GLY A 51 -10.85 -20.73 13.88
CA GLY A 51 -9.46 -20.87 13.44
C GLY A 51 -9.09 -19.89 12.32
N ASP A 52 -9.97 -19.69 11.34
CA ASP A 52 -9.70 -18.81 10.20
C ASP A 52 -9.86 -17.33 10.57
N VAL A 53 -10.83 -17.01 11.44
CA VAL A 53 -10.99 -15.65 12.00
C VAL A 53 -9.76 -15.25 12.81
N MET A 54 -9.25 -16.13 13.68
CA MET A 54 -8.05 -15.86 14.47
C MET A 54 -6.81 -15.68 13.59
N LYS A 55 -6.64 -16.51 12.55
CA LYS A 55 -5.55 -16.33 11.57
C LYS A 55 -5.63 -14.96 10.88
N LEU A 56 -6.82 -14.55 10.45
CA LEU A 56 -7.04 -13.25 9.81
C LEU A 56 -6.70 -12.10 10.77
N ALA A 57 -7.20 -12.14 12.01
CA ALA A 57 -6.94 -11.14 13.04
C ALA A 57 -5.44 -11.01 13.36
N ASN A 58 -4.74 -12.13 13.50
CA ASN A 58 -3.30 -12.16 13.75
C ASN A 58 -2.50 -11.58 12.57
N HIS A 59 -2.85 -11.92 11.32
CA HIS A 59 -2.22 -11.36 10.12
C HIS A 59 -2.42 -9.83 10.01
N LYS A 60 -3.49 -9.32 10.64
CA LYS A 60 -3.88 -7.91 10.68
C LYS A 60 -3.37 -7.20 11.96
N ARG A 61 -2.32 -7.73 12.59
CA ARG A 61 -1.67 -7.17 13.80
C ARG A 61 -2.61 -7.07 14.99
N GLY A 62 -3.61 -7.95 15.05
CA GLY A 62 -4.52 -8.06 16.18
C GLY A 62 -3.90 -8.81 17.35
N ASN A 63 -4.09 -8.27 18.54
CA ASN A 63 -3.73 -8.92 19.78
C ASN A 63 -4.98 -9.53 20.40
N PHE A 64 -5.00 -10.86 20.55
CA PHE A 64 -6.09 -11.57 21.20
C PHE A 64 -6.31 -11.04 22.63
N LYS A 65 -7.58 -10.85 23.00
CA LYS A 65 -7.97 -10.40 24.33
C LYS A 65 -8.76 -11.45 25.07
N ASP A 66 -9.86 -11.88 24.48
CA ASP A 66 -10.78 -12.80 25.12
C ASP A 66 -11.58 -13.57 24.07
N MET A 67 -12.12 -14.71 24.49
CA MET A 67 -13.02 -15.53 23.68
C MET A 67 -14.06 -16.20 24.58
N GLN A 68 -15.33 -16.00 24.25
CA GLN A 68 -16.46 -16.52 25.03
C GLN A 68 -17.48 -17.18 24.11
N TYR A 69 -18.04 -18.31 24.55
CA TYR A 69 -19.15 -18.95 23.86
C TYR A 69 -20.44 -18.25 24.26
N ILE A 70 -21.08 -17.56 23.31
CA ILE A 70 -22.43 -16.99 23.53
C ILE A 70 -23.47 -18.12 23.49
N SER A 71 -23.22 -19.13 22.65
CA SER A 71 -24.04 -20.35 22.55
C SER A 71 -23.18 -21.54 22.13
N PRO A 72 -23.72 -22.79 22.12
CA PRO A 72 -22.97 -23.97 21.65
C PRO A 72 -22.46 -23.89 20.22
N GLU A 73 -22.99 -22.97 19.42
CA GLU A 73 -22.65 -22.80 18.00
C GLU A 73 -21.98 -21.46 17.70
N ARG A 74 -22.08 -20.45 18.57
CA ARG A 74 -21.55 -19.10 18.33
C ARG A 74 -20.53 -18.68 19.39
N VAL A 75 -19.48 -18.05 18.91
CA VAL A 75 -18.38 -17.55 19.72
C VAL A 75 -18.20 -16.07 19.47
N GLU A 76 -18.02 -15.33 20.57
CA GLU A 76 -17.53 -13.97 20.58
C GLU A 76 -16.01 -13.99 20.78
N ILE A 77 -15.29 -13.26 19.94
CA ILE A 77 -13.84 -13.13 20.01
C ILE A 77 -13.48 -11.66 20.06
N LYS A 78 -12.72 -11.26 21.08
CA LYS A 78 -12.25 -9.89 21.26
C LYS A 78 -10.78 -9.75 20.90
N TYR A 79 -10.47 -8.74 20.10
CA TYR A 79 -9.12 -8.40 19.66
C TYR A 79 -8.83 -6.92 19.84
N ALA A 80 -7.65 -6.57 20.32
CA ALA A 80 -7.14 -5.22 20.20
C ALA A 80 -6.34 -5.08 18.90
N MET A 81 -6.82 -4.29 17.95
CA MET A 81 -6.18 -4.16 16.63
C MET A 81 -6.16 -2.72 16.10
N PRO A 82 -5.22 -2.39 15.20
CA PRO A 82 -5.17 -1.07 14.57
C PRO A 82 -6.39 -0.80 13.69
N LEU A 83 -7.01 0.37 13.84
CA LEU A 83 -8.18 0.77 13.04
C LEU A 83 -7.88 0.76 11.54
N SER A 84 -6.66 1.11 11.14
CA SER A 84 -6.24 1.10 9.73
C SER A 84 -6.29 -0.29 9.10
N GLU A 85 -6.09 -1.35 9.88
CA GLU A 85 -6.13 -2.72 9.38
C GLU A 85 -7.56 -3.23 9.23
N ILE A 86 -8.49 -2.76 10.08
CA ILE A 86 -9.92 -3.07 9.97
C ILE A 86 -10.54 -2.41 8.74
N ILE A 87 -10.26 -1.12 8.57
CA ILE A 87 -10.81 -0.33 7.47
C ILE A 87 -10.37 -0.87 6.10
N VAL A 88 -9.16 -1.43 6.02
CA VAL A 88 -8.59 -1.97 4.78
C VAL A 88 -8.85 -3.47 4.66
N ASP A 89 -9.89 -3.81 3.91
CA ASP A 89 -10.27 -5.17 3.49
C ASP A 89 -10.63 -6.17 4.60
N PHE A 90 -10.51 -5.83 5.89
CA PHE A 90 -10.80 -6.79 6.97
C PHE A 90 -12.23 -7.29 6.93
N PHE A 91 -13.21 -6.38 6.82
CA PHE A 91 -14.62 -6.74 6.79
C PHE A 91 -14.99 -7.64 5.60
N ASN A 92 -14.44 -7.34 4.42
CA ASN A 92 -14.66 -8.13 3.21
C ASN A 92 -14.05 -9.52 3.34
N LEU A 93 -12.80 -9.60 3.83
CA LEU A 93 -12.12 -10.87 4.07
C LEU A 93 -12.83 -11.70 5.14
N LEU A 94 -13.26 -11.07 6.24
CA LEU A 94 -13.99 -11.72 7.33
C LEU A 94 -15.28 -12.35 6.82
N LYS A 95 -16.08 -11.61 6.05
CA LYS A 95 -17.28 -12.17 5.41
C LYS A 95 -16.95 -13.29 4.45
N SER A 96 -15.89 -13.17 3.66
CA SER A 96 -15.49 -14.21 2.71
C SER A 96 -15.09 -15.52 3.39
N ILE A 97 -14.31 -15.48 4.48
CA ILE A 97 -13.84 -16.70 5.17
C ILE A 97 -14.93 -17.37 6.01
N THR A 98 -15.95 -16.61 6.40
CA THR A 98 -17.06 -17.09 7.24
C THR A 98 -18.35 -17.28 6.45
N SER A 99 -18.31 -17.26 5.11
CA SER A 99 -19.50 -17.33 4.25
C SER A 99 -20.58 -16.28 4.60
N GLY A 100 -20.18 -15.14 5.17
CA GLY A 100 -21.06 -14.06 5.60
C GLY A 100 -21.68 -14.23 6.98
N PHE A 101 -21.35 -15.30 7.72
CA PHE A 101 -21.93 -15.56 9.05
C PHE A 101 -21.30 -14.75 10.18
N ALA A 102 -20.12 -14.15 9.97
CA ALA A 102 -19.49 -13.32 10.98
C ALA A 102 -19.97 -11.86 10.98
N SER A 103 -20.15 -11.30 12.18
CA SER A 103 -20.31 -9.87 12.40
C SER A 103 -19.09 -9.29 13.11
N LEU A 104 -18.83 -8.02 12.87
CA LEU A 104 -17.75 -7.26 13.49
C LEU A 104 -18.32 -5.95 14.01
N ASP A 105 -18.08 -5.70 15.28
CA ASP A 105 -18.23 -4.39 15.92
C ASP A 105 -16.86 -3.92 16.44
N TYR A 106 -16.66 -2.62 16.59
CA TYR A 106 -15.42 -2.11 17.17
C TYR A 106 -15.61 -0.80 17.93
N GLU A 107 -14.90 -0.69 19.04
CA GLU A 107 -14.89 0.51 19.89
C GLU A 107 -13.48 1.08 20.00
N PHE A 108 -13.37 2.41 20.01
CA PHE A 108 -12.07 3.07 20.21
C PHE A 108 -11.48 2.70 21.57
N LEU A 109 -10.25 2.17 21.56
CA LEU A 109 -9.56 1.76 22.78
C LEU A 109 -8.56 2.82 23.22
N LYS A 110 -7.50 3.02 22.42
CA LYS A 110 -6.43 4.00 22.71
C LYS A 110 -5.51 4.20 21.52
N TYR A 111 -4.73 5.27 21.54
CA TYR A 111 -3.57 5.40 20.66
C TYR A 111 -2.40 4.55 21.17
N ARG A 112 -1.66 3.93 20.25
CA ARG A 112 -0.44 3.17 20.58
C ARG A 112 0.71 3.54 19.66
N PRO A 113 1.95 3.60 20.18
CA PRO A 113 3.14 3.75 19.34
C PRO A 113 3.23 2.64 18.30
N SER A 114 3.59 3.00 17.07
CA SER A 114 3.72 2.06 15.97
C SER A 114 4.72 2.55 14.92
N ASP A 115 5.41 1.62 14.26
CA ASP A 115 6.40 1.90 13.23
C ASP A 115 5.72 2.17 11.88
N MET A 116 5.07 3.33 11.82
CA MET A 116 4.37 3.79 10.62
C MET A 116 5.30 4.53 9.68
N ILE A 117 5.10 4.31 8.39
CA ILE A 117 5.84 5.00 7.34
C ILE A 117 4.89 5.47 6.25
N LYS A 118 5.28 6.53 5.55
CA LYS A 118 4.63 6.98 4.34
C LYS A 118 5.23 6.25 3.13
N LEU A 119 4.38 5.52 2.42
CA LEU A 119 4.69 4.89 1.15
C LEU A 119 4.21 5.80 0.02
N ASP A 120 5.16 6.37 -0.71
CA ASP A 120 4.94 7.25 -1.84
C ASP A 120 4.94 6.46 -3.15
N ILE A 121 4.01 6.77 -4.05
CA ILE A 121 3.98 6.20 -5.40
C ILE A 121 4.46 7.25 -6.40
N LEU A 122 5.44 6.87 -7.22
CA LEU A 122 5.98 7.71 -8.27
C LEU A 122 5.71 7.08 -9.64
N ILE A 123 5.20 7.88 -10.57
CA ILE A 123 4.94 7.49 -11.96
C ILE A 123 5.75 8.42 -12.85
N ALA A 124 6.59 7.83 -13.71
CA ALA A 124 7.55 8.56 -14.56
C ALA A 124 8.49 9.51 -13.79
N GLY A 125 8.66 9.31 -12.47
CA GLY A 125 9.46 10.17 -11.60
C GLY A 125 8.67 11.28 -10.90
N GLY A 126 7.43 11.54 -11.33
CA GLY A 126 6.50 12.41 -10.61
C GLY A 126 5.81 11.67 -9.47
N LYS A 127 5.73 12.31 -8.31
CA LYS A 127 4.97 11.78 -7.17
C LYS A 127 3.48 11.93 -7.42
N VAL A 128 2.71 10.90 -7.08
CA VAL A 128 1.25 10.92 -7.11
C VAL A 128 0.76 10.85 -5.67
N ASP A 129 0.42 11.99 -5.09
CA ASP A 129 0.05 12.11 -3.68
C ASP A 129 -1.23 11.33 -3.35
N GLU A 130 -2.17 11.24 -4.31
CA GLU A 130 -3.44 10.52 -4.17
C GLU A 130 -3.27 9.01 -3.98
N LEU A 131 -2.16 8.46 -4.47
CA LEU A 131 -1.82 7.03 -4.35
C LEU A 131 -0.87 6.76 -3.17
N SER A 132 -0.40 7.80 -2.51
CA SER A 132 0.47 7.66 -1.34
C SER A 132 -0.36 7.17 -0.15
N THR A 133 0.23 6.36 0.72
CA THR A 133 -0.49 5.75 1.86
C THR A 133 0.40 5.68 3.09
N ILE A 134 -0.22 5.67 4.27
CA ILE A 134 0.46 5.49 5.56
C ILE A 134 0.25 4.03 5.97
N ILE A 135 1.35 3.30 6.13
CA ILE A 135 1.32 1.85 6.40
C ILE A 135 2.39 1.46 7.42
N HIS A 136 2.21 0.30 8.04
CA HIS A 136 3.23 -0.27 8.90
C HIS A 136 4.47 -0.67 8.09
N LYS A 137 5.67 -0.42 8.65
CA LYS A 137 6.96 -0.63 7.98
C LYS A 137 7.14 -2.04 7.42
N GLU A 138 6.69 -3.05 8.14
CA GLU A 138 6.80 -4.46 7.72
C GLU A 138 6.00 -4.77 6.45
N LYS A 139 4.85 -4.12 6.25
CA LYS A 139 3.98 -4.33 5.09
C LYS A 139 4.40 -3.51 3.87
N ALA A 140 5.38 -2.62 4.02
CA ALA A 140 5.73 -1.65 3.00
C ALA A 140 6.20 -2.26 1.68
N TYR A 141 7.02 -3.30 1.75
CA TYR A 141 7.53 -3.98 0.56
C TYR A 141 6.42 -4.71 -0.19
N GLN A 142 5.61 -5.50 0.53
CA GLN A 142 4.51 -6.27 -0.05
C GLN A 142 3.48 -5.35 -0.70
N MET A 143 3.02 -4.33 0.03
CA MET A 143 2.05 -3.35 -0.45
C MET A 143 2.61 -2.54 -1.64
N GLY A 144 3.86 -2.08 -1.57
CA GLY A 144 4.50 -1.36 -2.67
C GLY A 144 4.60 -2.20 -3.94
N ARG A 145 4.94 -3.49 -3.82
CA ARG A 145 4.96 -4.42 -4.95
C ARG A 145 3.57 -4.64 -5.54
N GLU A 146 2.56 -4.83 -4.69
CA GLU A 146 1.19 -5.04 -5.13
C GLU A 146 0.64 -3.82 -5.89
N ILE A 147 0.81 -2.62 -5.33
CA ILE A 147 0.36 -1.36 -5.97
C ILE A 147 1.07 -1.17 -7.32
N THR A 148 2.41 -1.30 -7.35
CA THR A 148 3.18 -1.10 -8.59
C THR A 148 2.81 -2.11 -9.67
N GLN A 149 2.54 -3.38 -9.31
CA GLN A 149 2.09 -4.41 -10.25
C GLN A 149 0.67 -4.15 -10.77
N ARG A 150 -0.26 -3.73 -9.90
CA ARG A 150 -1.62 -3.35 -10.30
C ARG A 150 -1.58 -2.17 -11.26
N LEU A 151 -0.81 -1.13 -10.94
CA LEU A 151 -0.64 0.05 -11.81
C LEU A 151 -0.01 -0.32 -13.16
N ARG A 152 0.97 -1.24 -13.18
CA ARG A 152 1.56 -1.71 -14.43
C ARG A 152 0.54 -2.35 -15.38
N LYS A 153 -0.49 -3.03 -14.84
CA LYS A 153 -1.56 -3.65 -15.64
C LYS A 153 -2.58 -2.62 -16.14
N LEU A 154 -2.81 -1.55 -15.39
CA LEU A 154 -3.81 -0.53 -15.69
C LEU A 154 -3.28 0.57 -16.61
N ILE A 155 -2.02 0.95 -16.46
CA ILE A 155 -1.41 2.05 -17.22
C ILE A 155 -1.05 1.54 -18.62
N PRO A 156 -1.60 2.13 -19.69
CA PRO A 156 -1.26 1.74 -21.05
C PRO A 156 0.20 2.07 -21.38
N ARG A 157 0.74 1.36 -22.36
CA ARG A 157 2.08 1.66 -22.90
C ARG A 157 2.07 3.07 -23.50
N GLN A 158 3.22 3.73 -23.43
CA GLN A 158 3.43 5.05 -24.04
C GLN A 158 4.62 5.01 -25.02
N ASN A 159 4.86 6.09 -25.75
CA ASN A 159 6.00 6.17 -26.66
C ASN A 159 7.35 6.24 -25.93
N PHE A 160 7.33 6.64 -24.66
CA PHE A 160 8.47 6.62 -23.76
C PHE A 160 8.30 5.57 -22.66
N GLU A 161 9.40 5.31 -21.96
CA GLU A 161 9.40 4.34 -20.87
C GLU A 161 8.76 4.95 -19.63
N VAL A 162 7.69 4.31 -19.13
CA VAL A 162 7.02 4.71 -17.90
C VAL A 162 7.53 3.80 -16.77
N SER A 163 8.19 4.40 -15.79
CA SER A 163 8.60 3.72 -14.57
C SER A 163 7.57 3.97 -13.48
N ILE A 164 7.15 2.91 -12.79
CA ILE A 164 6.27 2.99 -11.62
C ILE A 164 7.11 2.56 -10.42
N GLN A 165 7.15 3.36 -9.38
CA GLN A 165 7.97 3.13 -8.19
C GLN A 165 7.13 3.30 -6.95
N ALA A 166 7.39 2.48 -5.94
CA ALA A 166 6.96 2.71 -4.57
C ALA A 166 8.21 3.08 -3.75
N ALA A 167 8.16 4.16 -3.00
CA ALA A 167 9.29 4.69 -2.25
C ALA A 167 8.92 5.06 -0.82
N ILE A 168 9.90 4.97 0.07
CA ILE A 168 9.83 5.48 1.44
C ILE A 168 10.84 6.61 1.52
N GLY A 169 10.36 7.85 1.51
CA GLY A 169 11.22 9.02 1.34
C GLY A 169 12.04 8.92 0.05
N LYS A 170 13.37 8.86 0.18
CA LYS A 170 14.30 8.74 -0.98
C LYS A 170 14.55 7.30 -1.42
N ARG A 171 14.19 6.30 -0.62
CA ARG A 171 14.50 4.89 -0.89
C ARG A 171 13.38 4.23 -1.67
N VAL A 172 13.67 3.74 -2.87
CA VAL A 172 12.72 2.93 -3.65
C VAL A 172 12.66 1.51 -3.08
N VAL A 173 11.44 1.05 -2.73
CA VAL A 173 11.21 -0.30 -2.20
C VAL A 173 10.72 -1.29 -3.26
N ALA A 174 9.95 -0.81 -4.25
CA ALA A 174 9.48 -1.62 -5.37
C ALA A 174 9.48 -0.79 -6.65
N LYS A 175 9.74 -1.44 -7.78
CA LYS A 175 9.80 -0.80 -9.10
C LYS A 175 9.27 -1.71 -10.17
N GLU A 176 8.41 -1.17 -11.01
CA GLU A 176 7.88 -1.81 -12.22
C GLU A 176 8.15 -0.92 -13.44
N ARG A 177 8.28 -1.57 -14.60
CA ARG A 177 8.61 -0.92 -15.88
C ARG A 177 7.56 -1.23 -16.93
N ILE A 178 7.03 -0.20 -17.57
CA ILE A 178 6.21 -0.33 -18.77
C ILE A 178 7.08 -0.02 -19.98
N ALA A 179 7.24 -1.01 -20.86
CA ALA A 179 8.05 -0.87 -22.05
C ALA A 179 7.41 0.12 -23.04
N PRO A 180 8.20 1.05 -23.63
CA PRO A 180 7.68 1.96 -24.62
C PRO A 180 7.20 1.23 -25.87
N TYR A 181 6.31 1.85 -26.63
CA TYR A 181 6.09 1.46 -28.03
C TYR A 181 7.41 1.60 -28.80
N ARG A 182 7.72 0.62 -29.65
CA ARG A 182 8.95 0.62 -30.45
C ARG A 182 8.58 0.23 -31.87
N LYS A 183 8.73 1.17 -32.79
CA LYS A 183 8.78 0.89 -34.22
C LYS A 183 10.15 0.28 -34.55
N ASP A 184 10.17 -0.74 -35.40
CA ASP A 184 11.42 -1.20 -36.00
C ASP A 184 11.90 -0.15 -37.01
N VAL A 185 12.87 0.67 -36.60
CA VAL A 185 13.48 1.72 -37.43
C VAL A 185 14.57 1.18 -38.35
N THR A 186 14.89 -0.10 -38.25
CA THR A 186 15.88 -0.79 -39.08
C THR A 186 15.26 -1.64 -40.18
N ALA A 187 13.93 -1.80 -40.18
CA ALA A 187 13.18 -2.44 -41.25
C ALA A 187 13.47 -1.73 -42.59
N GLY A 188 13.93 -2.50 -43.59
CA GLY A 188 14.35 -1.98 -44.90
C GLY A 188 15.84 -1.61 -45.02
N LEU A 189 16.63 -1.68 -43.95
CA LEU A 189 18.09 -1.49 -44.01
C LEU A 189 18.78 -2.84 -44.32
N TYR A 190 18.78 -3.21 -45.60
CA TYR A 190 19.50 -4.38 -46.11
C TYR A 190 20.97 -4.02 -46.31
N GLY A 191 21.86 -4.56 -45.46
CA GLY A 191 23.30 -4.34 -45.54
C GLY A 191 24.04 -4.38 -44.19
N GLY A 192 25.37 -4.58 -44.29
CA GLY A 192 26.31 -4.62 -43.16
C GLY A 192 26.73 -3.24 -42.63
N ASP A 193 26.19 -2.14 -43.17
CA ASP A 193 26.53 -0.79 -42.71
C ASP A 193 25.93 -0.48 -41.33
N ILE A 194 26.76 -0.70 -40.32
CA ILE A 194 26.47 -0.46 -38.90
C ILE A 194 26.21 1.02 -38.64
N THR A 195 26.82 1.93 -39.40
CA THR A 195 26.73 3.38 -39.14
C THR A 195 25.31 3.91 -39.40
N ARG A 196 24.68 3.49 -40.51
CA ARG A 196 23.30 3.85 -40.85
C ARG A 196 22.28 3.29 -39.84
N LYS A 197 22.47 2.05 -39.40
CA LYS A 197 21.67 1.43 -38.32
C LYS A 197 21.80 2.18 -36.99
N ARG A 198 23.02 2.59 -36.59
CA ARG A 198 23.24 3.39 -35.38
C ARG A 198 22.54 4.75 -35.46
N LYS A 199 22.62 5.45 -36.59
CA LYS A 199 22.02 6.79 -36.77
C LYS A 199 20.50 6.77 -36.54
N VAL A 200 19.78 5.79 -37.08
CA VAL A 200 18.32 5.70 -36.89
C VAL A 200 17.93 5.31 -35.46
N LEU A 201 18.73 4.45 -34.81
CA LEU A 201 18.52 4.07 -33.41
C LEU A 201 18.77 5.23 -32.45
N GLU A 202 19.82 6.02 -32.66
CA GLU A 202 20.12 7.22 -31.87
C GLU A 202 19.04 8.31 -32.05
N LYS A 203 18.50 8.46 -33.27
CA LYS A 203 17.35 9.36 -33.52
C LYS A 203 16.10 8.89 -32.76
N GLN A 204 15.81 7.59 -32.74
CA GLN A 204 14.70 7.03 -31.98
C GLN A 204 14.90 7.21 -30.46
N LYS A 205 16.11 6.98 -29.96
CA LYS A 205 16.47 7.10 -28.53
C LYS A 205 16.34 8.55 -28.04
N SER A 206 16.86 9.51 -28.79
CA SER A 206 16.76 10.93 -28.48
C SER A 206 15.32 11.44 -28.52
N GLY A 207 14.51 11.00 -29.50
CA GLY A 207 13.08 11.31 -29.57
C GLY A 207 12.32 10.83 -28.33
N LYS A 208 12.57 9.58 -27.90
CA LYS A 208 11.97 9.04 -26.66
C LYS A 208 12.43 9.75 -25.40
N LYS A 209 13.70 10.20 -25.35
CA LYS A 209 14.22 10.98 -24.21
C LYS A 209 13.54 12.34 -24.11
N LYS A 210 13.27 13.01 -25.24
CA LYS A 210 12.51 14.27 -25.28
C LYS A 210 11.07 14.10 -24.83
N MET A 211 10.40 13.00 -25.18
CA MET A 211 9.02 12.73 -24.76
C MET A 211 8.87 12.40 -23.26
N LYS A 212 9.97 12.07 -22.58
CA LYS A 212 9.98 11.76 -21.15
C LYS A 212 10.15 13.00 -20.27
N LEU A 213 10.80 14.04 -20.82
CA LEU A 213 11.00 15.35 -20.18
C LEU A 213 9.70 16.16 -20.30
#